data_AF-B6D8R2-F1
#
_entry.id   AF-B6D8R2-F1
#
_cell.length_a   1.000
_cell.length_b   1.000
_cell.length_c   1.000
_cell.angle_alpha   90.00
_cell.angle_beta   90.00
_cell.angle_gamma   90.00
#
_symmetry.space_group_name_H-M   'P 1'
#
loop_
_entity.id
_entity.type
_entity.pdbx_description
1 polymer ?
#
loop_
_entity_poly.entity_id
_entity_poly.type
_entity_poly.pdbx_seq_one_letter_code
_entity_poly.pdbx_strand_id
1 'polypeptide(L)'
;QYIGLEVVESPYMAGHCHGIVCLSDSSSNFYAIQGSRKSSFYPNHAFQVGGDDPKSKDYKVSRIATYQAEIDGLIPPPRVEIYTLSTESWREIRNNSLETDTTCFFPDYYQMYFQGICYWVGYEQPKQSVEYEDEEQKQMVIFFDTGDEIFHHILFPDSFYMYEGGSSYAYGMSYIMCTDLRMILWNGSIALFGFSRFSAFPDSYGVWVLDGFDGAKASWTKHLTFEPSGGIKKD
;
A
#
# COMPACT_ATOMS: atom_id res chain seq x y z
N GLN A 1 -0.82 -5.25 43.17
CA GLN A 1 -0.74 -6.58 42.53
C GLN A 1 -1.50 -6.47 41.21
N TYR A 2 -0.83 -6.04 40.15
CA TYR A 2 -1.40 -6.00 38.80
C TYR A 2 -1.14 -7.36 38.16
N ILE A 3 -2.21 -8.00 37.70
CA ILE A 3 -2.19 -9.30 37.05
C ILE A 3 -1.63 -9.07 35.64
N GLY A 4 -0.43 -9.59 35.38
CA GLY A 4 0.20 -9.53 34.06
C GLY A 4 -0.60 -10.37 33.06
N LEU A 5 -1.49 -9.70 32.33
CA LEU A 5 -1.93 -10.18 31.03
C LEU A 5 -0.85 -9.75 30.04
N GLU A 6 0.06 -10.66 29.69
CA GLU A 6 0.74 -10.54 28.40
C GLU A 6 -0.35 -10.55 27.34
N VAL A 7 -0.52 -9.42 26.66
CA VAL A 7 -1.35 -9.34 25.48
C VAL A 7 -0.64 -10.18 24.41
N VAL A 8 -0.95 -11.47 24.35
CA VAL A 8 -0.53 -12.35 23.25
C VAL A 8 -1.42 -11.99 22.06
N GLU A 9 -1.10 -10.89 21.38
CA GLU A 9 -1.70 -10.60 20.10
C GLU A 9 -1.25 -11.66 19.09
N SER A 10 -2.23 -12.30 18.46
CA SER A 10 -1.97 -13.37 17.49
C SER A 10 -1.36 -12.77 16.21
N PRO A 11 -0.38 -13.45 15.59
CA PRO A 11 0.14 -12.98 14.32
C PRO A 11 -0.96 -12.97 13.26
N TYR A 12 -0.96 -11.95 12.39
CA TYR A 12 -1.88 -11.82 11.26
C TYR A 12 -1.15 -12.09 9.95
N MET A 13 -1.90 -12.49 8.93
CA MET A 13 -1.35 -12.67 7.59
C MET A 13 -1.10 -11.30 6.96
N ALA A 14 0.16 -10.96 6.74
CA ALA A 14 0.57 -9.76 6.03
C ALA A 14 0.45 -9.94 4.51
N GLY A 15 0.55 -11.17 4.01
CA GLY A 15 0.38 -11.49 2.60
C GLY A 15 0.65 -12.97 2.31
N HIS A 16 0.37 -13.40 1.09
CA HIS A 16 0.74 -14.73 0.62
C HIS A 16 1.00 -14.72 -0.88
N CYS A 17 1.85 -15.63 -1.36
CA CYS A 17 2.16 -15.78 -2.77
C CYS A 17 2.72 -17.19 -3.05
N HIS A 18 2.19 -17.89 -4.07
CA HIS A 18 2.56 -19.26 -4.49
C HIS A 18 2.97 -20.25 -3.37
N GLY A 19 2.18 -20.32 -2.30
CA GLY A 19 2.41 -21.26 -1.19
C GLY A 19 3.37 -20.76 -0.10
N ILE A 20 3.83 -19.51 -0.21
CA ILE A 20 4.53 -18.78 0.83
C ILE A 20 3.52 -17.90 1.56
N VAL A 21 3.52 -17.97 2.88
CA VAL A 21 2.69 -17.13 3.75
C VAL A 21 3.59 -16.19 4.54
N CYS A 22 3.34 -14.89 4.44
CA CYS A 22 3.96 -13.86 5.25
C CYS A 22 3.07 -13.57 6.45
N LEU A 23 3.57 -13.80 7.65
CA LEU A 23 2.92 -13.44 8.91
C LEU A 23 3.62 -12.25 9.54
N SER A 24 2.85 -11.36 10.15
CA SER A 24 3.37 -10.27 10.99
C SER A 24 2.81 -10.41 12.40
N ASP A 25 3.63 -10.12 13.41
CA ASP A 25 3.17 -10.01 14.80
C ASP A 25 3.01 -8.55 15.24
N SER A 26 2.47 -8.33 16.44
CA SER A 26 2.27 -7.00 17.02
C SER A 26 3.56 -6.22 17.28
N SER A 27 4.70 -6.93 17.32
CA SER A 27 6.04 -6.34 17.42
C SER A 27 6.65 -6.02 16.06
N SER A 28 5.87 -6.12 14.97
CA SER A 28 6.33 -5.93 13.58
C SER A 28 7.45 -6.89 13.16
N ASN A 29 7.55 -8.06 13.81
CA ASN A 29 8.36 -9.16 13.27
C ASN A 29 7.63 -9.79 12.10
N PHE A 30 8.37 -10.21 11.08
CA PHE A 30 7.82 -10.89 9.92
C PHE A 30 8.36 -12.30 9.80
N TYR A 31 7.49 -13.21 9.35
CA TYR A 31 7.84 -14.60 9.10
C TYR A 31 7.39 -14.99 7.70
N ALA A 32 8.31 -15.44 6.86
CA ALA A 32 7.97 -16.14 5.63
C ALA A 32 7.96 -17.64 5.89
N ILE A 33 6.81 -18.28 5.61
CA ILE A 33 6.62 -19.71 5.79
C ILE A 33 6.40 -20.35 4.42
N GLN A 34 7.24 -21.31 4.06
CA GLN A 34 7.14 -22.08 2.81
C GLN A 34 7.22 -23.58 3.15
N GLY A 35 6.08 -24.27 3.17
CA GLY A 35 6.01 -25.66 3.63
C GLY A 35 6.54 -25.80 5.06
N SER A 36 7.66 -26.49 5.25
CA SER A 36 8.33 -26.63 6.56
C SER A 36 9.45 -25.62 6.83
N ARG A 37 9.78 -24.76 5.86
CA ARG A 37 10.81 -23.71 6.02
C ARG A 37 10.19 -22.47 6.64
N LYS A 38 10.89 -21.89 7.62
CA LYS A 38 10.52 -20.64 8.28
C LYS A 38 11.72 -19.71 8.28
N SER A 39 11.57 -18.53 7.69
CA SER A 39 12.53 -17.44 7.77
C SER A 39 11.94 -16.32 8.62
N SER A 40 12.70 -15.82 9.60
CA SER A 40 12.29 -14.72 10.48
C SER A 40 13.03 -13.44 10.14
N PHE A 41 12.31 -12.34 10.12
CA PHE A 41 12.82 -11.01 9.83
C PHE A 41 12.45 -10.09 11.00
N TYR A 42 13.45 -9.43 11.58
CA TYR A 42 13.29 -8.60 12.76
C TYR A 42 12.90 -7.15 12.40
N PRO A 43 12.25 -6.41 13.31
CA PRO A 43 11.63 -5.14 12.99
C PRO A 43 12.69 -4.06 12.79
N ASN A 44 12.46 -3.16 11.83
CA ASN A 44 12.86 -1.75 11.91
C ASN A 44 11.76 -0.99 11.18
N HIS A 45 10.68 -0.60 11.85
CA HIS A 45 9.68 0.36 11.34
C HIS A 45 9.42 0.30 9.82
N ALA A 46 9.14 -0.89 9.30
CA ALA A 46 9.13 -1.14 7.86
C ALA A 46 8.03 -2.11 7.46
N PHE A 47 7.39 -1.80 6.33
CA PHE A 47 6.44 -2.70 5.68
C PHE A 47 7.21 -3.81 4.98
N GLN A 48 6.84 -5.06 5.23
CA GLN A 48 7.45 -6.22 4.60
C GLN A 48 6.42 -7.03 3.84
N VAL A 49 6.68 -7.27 2.56
CA VAL A 49 5.79 -8.02 1.68
C VAL A 49 6.64 -8.86 0.76
N GLY A 50 6.25 -10.12 0.56
CA GLY A 50 6.90 -10.96 -0.43
C GLY A 50 6.07 -11.24 -1.67
N GLY A 51 6.78 -11.51 -2.76
CA GLY A 51 6.22 -11.87 -4.05
C GLY A 51 7.24 -12.68 -4.86
N ASP A 52 6.74 -13.49 -5.80
CA ASP A 52 7.61 -14.22 -6.71
C ASP A 52 8.10 -13.33 -7.84
N ASP A 53 9.42 -13.29 -8.02
CA ASP A 53 10.08 -12.71 -9.18
C ASP A 53 9.97 -13.68 -10.36
N PRO A 54 9.19 -13.35 -11.40
CA PRO A 54 9.01 -14.23 -12.55
C PRO A 54 10.29 -14.38 -13.41
N LYS A 55 11.23 -13.43 -13.34
CA LYS A 55 12.49 -13.42 -14.12
C LYS A 55 13.53 -14.34 -13.50
N SER A 56 13.79 -14.20 -12.20
CA SER A 56 14.76 -15.06 -11.49
C SER A 56 14.15 -16.38 -11.01
N LYS A 57 12.81 -16.50 -11.01
CA LYS A 57 12.06 -17.61 -10.39
C LYS A 57 12.41 -17.78 -8.92
N ASP A 58 12.63 -16.66 -8.25
CA ASP A 58 12.97 -16.62 -6.84
C ASP A 58 11.94 -15.81 -6.06
N TYR A 59 11.87 -16.04 -4.76
CA TYR A 59 11.01 -15.29 -3.87
C TYR A 59 11.75 -14.08 -3.32
N LYS A 60 11.14 -12.91 -3.46
CA LYS A 60 11.68 -11.66 -2.94
C LYS A 60 10.78 -11.11 -1.85
N VAL A 61 11.36 -10.58 -0.80
CA VAL A 61 10.65 -9.82 0.23
C VAL A 61 11.16 -8.39 0.20
N SER A 62 10.29 -7.43 -0.11
CA SER A 62 10.61 -6.00 -0.02
C SER A 62 10.33 -5.51 1.39
N ARG A 63 11.30 -4.82 1.97
CA ARG A 63 11.19 -4.07 3.23
C ARG A 63 11.31 -2.59 2.94
N ILE A 64 10.28 -1.84 3.28
CA ILE A 64 10.19 -0.40 3.02
C ILE A 64 10.21 0.31 4.37
N ALA A 65 11.34 0.91 4.72
CA ALA A 65 11.54 1.62 5.97
C ALA A 65 11.22 3.11 5.79
N THR A 66 10.24 3.60 6.55
CA THR A 66 9.83 5.00 6.56
C THR A 66 10.50 5.71 7.74
N TYR A 67 11.68 6.27 7.52
CA TYR A 67 12.35 7.10 8.53
C TYR A 67 11.79 8.53 8.41
N GLN A 68 10.82 8.88 9.26
CA GLN A 68 10.24 10.23 9.30
C GLN A 68 11.11 11.26 10.03
N ALA A 69 12.37 10.94 10.33
CA ALA A 69 13.29 11.92 10.86
C ALA A 69 13.71 12.86 9.73
N GLU A 70 13.29 14.13 9.82
CA GLU A 70 13.73 15.18 8.90
C GLU A 70 15.26 15.25 8.87
N ILE A 71 15.81 15.34 7.66
CA ILE A 71 17.24 15.57 7.42
C ILE A 71 17.34 16.96 6.80
N ASP A 72 18.00 17.87 7.51
CA ASP A 72 18.16 19.27 7.07
C ASP A 72 16.83 20.00 6.75
N GLY A 73 15.77 19.67 7.50
CA GLY A 73 14.43 20.23 7.30
C GLY A 73 13.67 19.65 6.10
N LEU A 74 14.14 18.53 5.54
CA LEU A 74 13.50 17.81 4.45
C LEU A 74 13.13 16.39 4.87
N ILE A 75 11.98 15.94 4.41
CA ILE A 75 11.52 14.56 4.54
C ILE A 75 12.25 13.70 3.50
N PRO A 76 13.06 12.70 3.91
CA PRO A 76 13.76 11.83 2.98
C PRO A 76 12.80 10.81 2.32
N PRO A 77 13.14 10.30 1.12
CA PRO A 77 12.40 9.18 0.53
C PRO A 77 12.50 7.93 1.41
N PRO A 78 11.53 7.01 1.31
CA PRO A 78 11.60 5.74 2.03
C PRO A 78 12.77 4.89 1.53
N ARG A 79 13.47 4.22 2.46
CA ARG A 79 14.54 3.28 2.13
C ARG A 79 13.95 1.92 1.81
N VAL A 80 14.44 1.28 0.75
CA VAL A 80 13.94 -0.04 0.34
C VAL A 80 15.08 -1.06 0.33
N GLU A 81 14.86 -2.15 1.05
CA GLU A 81 15.72 -3.33 1.06
C GLU A 81 14.95 -4.52 0.48
N ILE A 82 15.62 -5.32 -0.34
CA ILE A 82 15.06 -6.55 -0.91
C ILE A 82 15.81 -7.74 -0.32
N TYR A 83 15.09 -8.64 0.30
CA TYR A 83 15.57 -9.97 0.66
C TYR A 83 15.33 -10.91 -0.51
N THR A 84 16.35 -11.66 -0.88
CA THR A 84 16.26 -12.68 -1.93
C THR A 84 16.41 -14.06 -1.29
N LEU A 85 15.43 -14.94 -1.49
CA LEU A 85 15.39 -16.22 -0.79
C LEU A 85 16.55 -17.13 -1.19
N SER A 86 16.95 -17.17 -2.46
CA SER A 86 18.06 -18.03 -2.92
C SER A 86 19.42 -17.66 -2.33
N THR A 87 19.65 -16.38 -2.03
CA THR A 87 20.91 -15.88 -1.44
C THR A 87 20.82 -15.70 0.07
N GLU A 88 19.62 -15.86 0.64
CA GLU A 88 19.29 -15.63 2.04
C GLU A 88 19.81 -14.29 2.58
N SER A 89 19.83 -13.26 1.75
CA SER A 89 20.49 -11.98 2.06
C SER A 89 19.63 -10.78 1.71
N TRP A 90 19.80 -9.71 2.49
CA TRP A 90 19.23 -8.39 2.24
C TRP A 90 20.19 -7.56 1.39
N ARG A 91 19.63 -6.74 0.50
CA ARG A 91 20.36 -5.65 -0.15
C ARG A 91 19.46 -4.43 -0.30
N GLU A 92 20.06 -3.26 -0.11
CA GLU A 92 19.40 -1.99 -0.41
C GLU A 92 19.36 -1.78 -1.93
N ILE A 93 18.23 -1.29 -2.43
CA ILE A 93 18.09 -0.84 -3.81
C ILE A 93 18.04 0.67 -3.86
N ARG A 94 18.70 1.25 -4.87
CA ARG A 94 18.58 2.69 -5.13
C ARG A 94 17.20 2.96 -5.71
N ASN A 95 16.37 3.65 -4.95
CA ASN A 95 14.97 3.85 -5.30
C ASN A 95 14.68 5.30 -5.68
N ASN A 96 15.05 5.67 -6.90
CA ASN A 96 14.73 6.99 -7.45
C ASN A 96 13.25 7.09 -7.87
N SER A 97 12.43 6.04 -7.69
CA SER A 97 11.04 6.00 -8.15
C SER A 97 10.03 6.34 -7.06
N LEU A 98 10.48 6.43 -5.79
CA LEU A 98 9.69 6.86 -4.64
C LEU A 98 9.90 8.34 -4.28
N GLU A 99 10.43 9.13 -5.20
CA GLU A 99 10.57 10.58 -5.03
C GLU A 99 10.57 11.34 -6.35
N THR A 100 10.30 12.64 -6.25
CA THR A 100 10.61 13.67 -7.23
C THR A 100 11.56 14.68 -6.61
N ASP A 101 11.89 15.76 -7.33
CA ASP A 101 12.68 16.86 -6.75
C ASP A 101 11.96 17.51 -5.54
N THR A 102 10.64 17.44 -5.49
CA THR A 102 9.81 18.17 -4.50
C THR A 102 8.97 17.28 -3.59
N THR A 103 8.75 16.01 -3.94
CA THR A 103 7.84 15.11 -3.21
C THR A 103 8.45 13.74 -2.97
N CYS A 104 7.95 13.03 -1.96
CA CYS A 104 8.26 11.65 -1.63
C CYS A 104 6.97 10.82 -1.68
N PHE A 105 7.09 9.56 -2.08
CA PHE A 105 5.98 8.61 -2.18
C PHE A 105 6.15 7.51 -1.14
N PHE A 106 5.18 7.37 -0.25
CA PHE A 106 5.24 6.46 0.89
C PHE A 106 4.21 5.33 0.75
N PRO A 107 4.67 4.09 0.51
CA PRO A 107 3.82 2.91 0.68
C PRO A 107 3.38 2.79 2.14
N ASP A 108 2.11 2.53 2.35
CA ASP A 108 1.52 2.42 3.68
C ASP A 108 0.87 1.04 3.83
N TYR A 109 -0.34 0.85 3.31
CA TYR A 109 -1.08 -0.38 3.51
C TYR A 109 -0.97 -1.34 2.32
N TYR A 110 -0.35 -2.51 2.53
CA TYR A 110 -0.29 -3.56 1.51
C TYR A 110 -1.67 -4.08 1.16
N GLN A 111 -1.89 -4.33 -0.14
CA GLN A 111 -3.19 -4.77 -0.67
C GLN A 111 -3.14 -6.18 -1.22
N MET A 112 -2.27 -6.43 -2.21
CA MET A 112 -2.28 -7.69 -2.95
C MET A 112 -1.00 -7.89 -3.76
N TYR A 113 -0.78 -9.13 -4.16
CA TYR A 113 0.21 -9.52 -5.16
C TYR A 113 -0.52 -10.08 -6.37
N PHE A 114 -0.08 -9.72 -7.58
CA PHE A 114 -0.57 -10.29 -8.81
C PHE A 114 0.52 -10.26 -9.90
N GLN A 115 0.78 -11.42 -10.51
CA GLN A 115 1.68 -11.57 -11.67
C GLN A 115 3.05 -10.88 -11.54
N GLY A 116 3.73 -11.07 -10.41
CA GLY A 116 5.06 -10.48 -10.18
C GLY A 116 5.01 -9.06 -9.64
N ILE A 117 3.83 -8.51 -9.33
CA ILE A 117 3.69 -7.14 -8.85
C ILE A 117 3.04 -7.14 -7.47
N CYS A 118 3.66 -6.45 -6.52
CA CYS A 118 3.10 -6.17 -5.21
C CYS A 118 2.42 -4.79 -5.24
N TYR A 119 1.23 -4.65 -4.64
CA TYR A 119 0.44 -3.42 -4.63
C TYR A 119 0.21 -2.92 -3.20
N TRP A 120 0.38 -1.62 -2.99
CA TRP A 120 0.09 -0.90 -1.76
C TRP A 120 -0.84 0.28 -2.04
N VAL A 121 -1.66 0.60 -1.05
CA VAL A 121 -2.14 1.97 -0.86
C VAL A 121 -1.01 2.74 -0.19
N GLY A 122 -0.76 3.95 -0.68
CA GLY A 122 0.24 4.86 -0.13
C GLY A 122 -0.17 6.30 -0.37
N TYR A 123 0.77 7.22 -0.15
CA TYR A 123 0.51 8.64 -0.33
C TYR A 123 1.73 9.40 -0.84
N GLU A 124 1.48 10.49 -1.56
CA GLU A 124 2.47 11.51 -1.89
C GLU A 124 2.52 12.55 -0.77
N GLN A 125 3.73 12.96 -0.41
CA GLN A 125 3.99 14.01 0.58
C GLN A 125 5.11 14.95 0.08
N PRO A 126 4.95 16.27 0.19
CA PRO A 126 6.02 17.23 -0.10
C PRO A 126 7.24 17.02 0.80
N LYS A 127 8.44 17.26 0.24
CA LYS A 127 9.71 17.10 0.95
C LYS A 127 9.94 18.17 2.00
N GLN A 128 9.44 19.38 1.78
CA GLN A 128 9.54 20.45 2.77
C GLN A 128 8.54 20.19 3.89
N SER A 129 9.00 20.20 5.14
CA SER A 129 8.08 20.14 6.28
C SER A 129 7.32 21.45 6.34
N VAL A 130 6.10 21.43 5.83
CA VAL A 130 5.15 22.51 6.08
C VAL A 130 4.46 22.17 7.40
N GLU A 131 4.29 23.17 8.26
CA GLU A 131 3.68 23.01 9.57
C GLU A 131 2.45 22.08 9.48
N TYR A 132 2.37 21.12 10.40
CA TYR A 132 1.57 19.88 10.41
C TYR A 132 0.08 19.96 10.04
N GLU A 133 -0.45 21.15 9.77
CA GLU A 133 -1.88 21.41 9.58
C GLU A 133 -2.28 21.67 8.12
N ASP A 134 -1.35 21.96 7.18
CA ASP A 134 -1.75 22.61 5.91
C ASP A 134 -1.31 21.94 4.58
N GLU A 135 -0.63 20.79 4.54
CA GLU A 135 -0.31 20.12 3.26
C GLU A 135 -0.91 18.73 3.01
N GLU A 136 -1.46 18.62 1.80
CA GLU A 136 -2.33 17.58 1.25
C GLU A 136 -1.59 16.28 0.94
N GLN A 137 -1.69 15.27 1.81
CA GLN A 137 -1.27 13.91 1.45
C GLN A 137 -2.20 13.35 0.36
N LYS A 138 -1.69 13.19 -0.86
CA LYS A 138 -2.47 12.62 -1.97
C LYS A 138 -2.35 11.11 -1.97
N GLN A 139 -3.45 10.44 -1.66
CA GLN A 139 -3.53 8.98 -1.65
C GLN A 139 -3.24 8.42 -3.05
N MET A 140 -2.59 7.27 -3.14
CA MET A 140 -2.20 6.67 -4.42
C MET A 140 -2.06 5.16 -4.29
N VAL A 141 -2.01 4.49 -5.44
CA VAL A 141 -1.52 3.12 -5.51
C VAL A 141 -0.04 3.16 -5.84
N ILE A 142 0.76 2.52 -5.00
CA ILE A 142 2.18 2.26 -5.27
C ILE A 142 2.33 0.78 -5.53
N PHE A 143 3.11 0.41 -6.53
CA PHE A 143 3.32 -0.99 -6.87
C PHE A 143 4.77 -1.28 -7.25
N PHE A 144 5.22 -2.48 -6.92
CA PHE A 144 6.59 -2.93 -7.07
C PHE A 144 6.64 -4.09 -8.04
N ASP A 145 7.32 -3.90 -9.16
CA ASP A 145 7.66 -5.00 -10.07
C ASP A 145 8.80 -5.81 -9.44
N THR A 146 8.52 -7.04 -9.01
CA THR A 146 9.51 -7.90 -8.37
C THR A 146 10.60 -8.39 -9.33
N GLY A 147 10.34 -8.39 -10.64
CA GLY A 147 11.28 -8.82 -11.66
C GLY A 147 12.29 -7.76 -12.04
N ASP A 148 11.83 -6.53 -12.28
CA ASP A 148 12.70 -5.38 -12.55
C ASP A 148 13.18 -4.67 -11.29
N GLU A 149 12.55 -4.93 -10.15
CA GLU A 149 12.79 -4.27 -8.86
C GLU A 149 12.59 -2.75 -8.92
N ILE A 150 11.56 -2.33 -9.65
CA ILE A 150 11.21 -0.93 -9.85
C ILE A 150 9.86 -0.65 -9.20
N PHE A 151 9.76 0.50 -8.53
CA PHE A 151 8.50 1.02 -8.04
C PHE A 151 7.84 1.89 -9.10
N HIS A 152 6.52 1.80 -9.14
CA HIS A 152 5.66 2.65 -9.92
C HIS A 152 4.55 3.16 -9.02
N HIS A 153 3.92 4.24 -9.42
CA HIS A 153 2.83 4.82 -8.67
C HIS A 153 1.78 5.42 -9.60
N ILE A 154 0.55 5.50 -9.12
CA ILE A 154 -0.55 6.17 -9.78
C ILE A 154 -1.46 6.76 -8.71
N LEU A 155 -1.79 8.04 -8.84
CA LEU A 155 -2.81 8.69 -8.00
C LEU A 155 -4.12 7.92 -8.06
N PHE A 156 -4.93 8.00 -7.00
CA PHE A 156 -6.29 7.49 -7.05
C PHE A 156 -7.12 8.19 -8.15
N PRO A 157 -8.28 7.62 -8.53
CA PRO A 157 -9.18 8.29 -9.47
C PRO A 157 -9.53 9.71 -9.02
N ASP A 158 -9.66 10.65 -9.96
CA ASP A 158 -9.91 12.07 -9.64
C ASP A 158 -11.12 12.29 -8.73
N SER A 159 -12.14 11.43 -8.83
CA SER A 159 -13.32 11.45 -7.95
C SER A 159 -13.02 11.33 -6.46
N PHE A 160 -11.81 10.90 -6.07
CA PHE A 160 -11.37 10.84 -4.68
C PHE A 160 -10.83 12.19 -4.16
N TYR A 161 -10.57 13.15 -5.04
CA TYR A 161 -10.05 14.48 -4.69
C TYR A 161 -11.02 15.62 -5.03
N MET A 162 -12.08 15.34 -5.80
CA MET A 162 -13.08 16.35 -6.18
C MET A 162 -14.09 16.58 -5.05
N TYR A 163 -14.33 17.84 -4.69
CA TYR A 163 -15.32 18.25 -3.69
C TYR A 163 -16.36 19.20 -4.33
N GLU A 164 -17.65 19.03 -4.01
CA GLU A 164 -18.66 20.08 -4.25
C GLU A 164 -18.80 20.97 -3.00
N GLY A 165 -18.36 22.22 -3.11
CA GLY A 165 -18.82 23.30 -2.21
C GLY A 165 -18.09 23.45 -0.86
N GLY A 166 -16.90 24.05 -0.88
CA GLY A 166 -16.49 25.06 0.11
C GLY A 166 -16.37 24.68 1.60
N SER A 167 -16.36 23.40 1.98
CA SER A 167 -16.12 23.00 3.37
C SER A 167 -14.66 22.55 3.56
N SER A 168 -14.01 23.09 4.60
CA SER A 168 -12.59 22.92 4.93
C SER A 168 -12.22 21.54 5.50
N TYR A 169 -13.04 20.51 5.27
CA TYR A 169 -12.88 19.19 5.88
C TYR A 169 -12.28 18.15 4.92
N ALA A 170 -11.91 18.54 3.70
CA ALA A 170 -11.28 17.66 2.71
C ALA A 170 -9.81 17.31 3.01
N TYR A 171 -9.18 18.02 3.94
CA TYR A 171 -7.71 18.04 4.07
C TYR A 171 -7.13 16.91 4.91
N GLY A 172 -7.97 15.98 5.35
CA GLY A 172 -7.53 14.78 6.05
C GLY A 172 -8.36 13.59 5.62
N MET A 173 -8.01 12.96 4.49
CA MET A 173 -8.26 11.52 4.35
C MET A 173 -7.48 10.84 5.48
N SER A 174 -8.09 10.75 6.67
CA SER A 174 -7.49 10.02 7.78
C SER A 174 -7.29 8.57 7.36
N TYR A 175 -6.28 7.91 7.91
CA TYR A 175 -6.00 6.48 7.76
C TYR A 175 -7.27 5.58 7.80
N ILE A 176 -8.29 5.96 8.58
CA ILE A 176 -9.59 5.27 8.71
C ILE A 176 -10.42 5.30 7.41
N MET A 177 -10.16 6.27 6.53
CA MET A 177 -10.95 6.49 5.32
C MET A 177 -10.51 5.61 4.15
N CYS A 178 -9.25 5.18 4.12
CA CYS A 178 -8.74 4.24 3.13
C CYS A 178 -9.00 2.77 3.49
N THR A 179 -9.43 2.46 4.72
CA THR A 179 -9.67 1.06 5.14
C THR A 179 -10.82 0.38 4.38
N ASP A 180 -11.67 1.15 3.71
CA ASP A 180 -12.77 0.62 2.89
C ASP A 180 -12.38 0.40 1.42
N LEU A 181 -11.14 0.76 1.04
CA LEU A 181 -10.60 0.54 -0.29
C LEU A 181 -9.87 -0.79 -0.36
N ARG A 182 -10.14 -1.56 -1.41
CA ARG A 182 -9.52 -2.84 -1.69
C ARG A 182 -9.08 -2.88 -3.15
N MET A 183 -7.82 -3.23 -3.36
CA MET A 183 -7.38 -3.67 -4.68
C MET A 183 -7.91 -5.09 -4.93
N ILE A 184 -8.50 -5.29 -6.09
CA ILE A 184 -9.11 -6.55 -6.49
C ILE A 184 -8.70 -6.91 -7.91
N LEU A 185 -8.81 -8.20 -8.23
CA LEU A 185 -8.75 -8.66 -9.61
C LEU A 185 -10.17 -8.60 -10.21
N TRP A 186 -10.34 -7.80 -11.26
CA TRP A 186 -11.59 -7.58 -11.97
C TRP A 186 -11.44 -7.97 -13.45
N ASN A 187 -12.05 -9.08 -13.85
CA ASN A 187 -11.99 -9.59 -15.23
C ASN A 187 -10.56 -9.72 -15.80
N GLY A 188 -9.60 -10.08 -14.95
CA GLY A 188 -8.18 -10.20 -15.33
C GLY A 188 -7.38 -8.90 -15.28
N SER A 189 -8.03 -7.77 -15.00
CA SER A 189 -7.38 -6.47 -14.76
C SER A 189 -7.35 -6.14 -13.28
N ILE A 190 -6.38 -5.32 -12.88
CA ILE A 190 -6.35 -4.76 -11.53
C ILE A 190 -7.42 -3.67 -11.41
N ALA A 191 -8.14 -3.66 -10.31
CA ALA A 191 -9.13 -2.62 -10.02
C ALA A 191 -9.08 -2.19 -8.56
N LEU A 192 -9.40 -0.93 -8.33
CA LEU A 192 -9.71 -0.37 -7.02
C LEU A 192 -11.23 -0.53 -6.78
N PHE A 193 -11.59 -1.18 -5.69
CA PHE A 193 -12.97 -1.27 -5.21
C PHE A 193 -13.09 -0.55 -3.88
N GLY A 194 -14.16 0.20 -3.70
CA GLY A 194 -14.52 0.71 -2.38
C GLY A 194 -15.32 1.99 -2.45
N PHE A 195 -15.34 2.67 -1.32
CA PHE A 195 -16.29 3.74 -1.05
C PHE A 195 -15.70 5.12 -1.39
N SER A 196 -16.38 5.88 -2.25
CA SER A 196 -16.00 7.26 -2.54
C SER A 196 -16.78 8.20 -1.61
N ARG A 197 -16.24 8.46 -0.41
CA ARG A 197 -16.89 9.30 0.63
C ARG A 197 -17.22 10.72 0.20
N PHE A 198 -16.61 11.19 -0.88
CA PHE A 198 -16.68 12.58 -1.33
C PHE A 198 -17.21 12.73 -2.74
N SER A 199 -17.69 11.66 -3.37
CA SER A 199 -18.36 11.81 -4.66
C SER A 199 -19.62 12.67 -4.49
N ALA A 200 -19.95 13.49 -5.49
CA ALA A 200 -21.20 14.28 -5.55
C ALA A 200 -22.49 13.43 -5.46
N PHE A 201 -22.37 12.10 -5.37
CA PHE A 201 -23.45 11.14 -5.26
C PHE A 201 -23.47 10.54 -3.84
N PRO A 202 -24.66 10.27 -3.28
CA PRO A 202 -24.81 9.70 -1.95
C PRO A 202 -24.01 8.40 -1.84
N ASP A 203 -23.26 8.26 -0.75
CA ASP A 203 -22.62 7.05 -0.23
C ASP A 203 -22.48 5.91 -1.26
N SER A 204 -21.71 6.06 -2.34
CA SER A 204 -21.64 5.02 -3.38
C SER A 204 -20.30 4.27 -3.37
N TYR A 205 -20.37 2.95 -3.53
CA TYR A 205 -19.19 2.12 -3.81
C TYR A 205 -18.91 2.16 -5.32
N GLY A 206 -17.65 2.10 -5.71
CA GLY A 206 -17.26 2.04 -7.11
C GLY A 206 -16.25 0.94 -7.40
N VAL A 207 -16.13 0.62 -8.68
CA VAL A 207 -15.02 -0.17 -9.23
C VAL A 207 -14.32 0.68 -10.28
N TRP A 208 -13.05 0.97 -10.06
CA TRP A 208 -12.18 1.67 -10.99
C TRP A 208 -11.12 0.69 -11.49
N VAL A 209 -11.11 0.40 -12.78
CA VAL A 209 -10.15 -0.51 -13.40
C VAL A 209 -8.91 0.28 -13.82
N LEU A 210 -7.74 -0.29 -13.56
CA LEU A 210 -6.46 0.25 -13.97
C LEU A 210 -6.22 -0.08 -15.45
N ASP A 211 -6.10 0.94 -16.27
CA ASP A 211 -5.77 0.85 -17.70
C ASP A 211 -4.29 1.17 -17.95
N GLY A 212 -3.72 0.63 -19.03
CA GLY A 212 -2.40 1.06 -19.54
C GLY A 212 -1.20 0.56 -18.74
N PHE A 213 -1.23 -0.70 -18.29
CA PHE A 213 -0.10 -1.33 -17.58
C PHE A 213 1.13 -1.59 -18.47
N ASP A 214 1.03 -1.39 -19.78
CA ASP A 214 2.05 -1.69 -20.80
C ASP A 214 3.02 -0.53 -21.11
N GLY A 215 3.10 0.47 -20.24
CA GLY A 215 4.04 1.60 -20.36
C GLY A 215 3.46 2.85 -21.02
N ALA A 216 2.20 2.82 -21.47
CA ALA A 216 1.43 3.98 -21.89
C ALA A 216 0.65 4.54 -20.69
N LYS A 217 1.29 5.41 -19.90
CA LYS A 217 0.72 6.22 -18.78
C LYS A 217 -0.55 5.62 -18.14
N ALA A 218 -0.37 4.90 -17.04
CA ALA A 218 -1.47 4.27 -16.32
C ALA A 218 -2.58 5.27 -15.94
N SER A 219 -3.84 4.84 -16.05
CA SER A 219 -5.03 5.64 -15.73
C SER A 219 -6.13 4.79 -15.10
N TRP A 220 -7.12 5.43 -14.48
CA TRP A 220 -8.29 4.76 -13.91
C TRP A 220 -9.54 5.00 -14.74
N THR A 221 -10.27 3.93 -15.08
CA THR A 221 -11.62 4.02 -15.66
C THR A 221 -12.65 3.51 -14.66
N LYS A 222 -13.70 4.29 -14.37
CA LYS A 222 -14.81 3.82 -13.52
C LYS A 222 -15.74 2.91 -14.32
N HIS A 223 -15.89 1.66 -13.89
CA HIS A 223 -16.73 0.66 -14.55
C HIS A 223 -18.09 0.48 -13.88
N LEU A 224 -18.14 0.55 -12.54
CA LEU A 224 -19.37 0.32 -11.78
C LEU A 224 -19.54 1.35 -10.67
N THR A 225 -20.81 1.59 -10.33
CA THR A 225 -21.23 2.31 -9.14
C THR A 225 -22.31 1.46 -8.46
N PHE A 226 -22.18 1.25 -7.15
CA PHE A 226 -23.18 0.60 -6.32
C PHE A 226 -23.72 1.62 -5.33
N GLU A 227 -25.04 1.74 -5.30
CA GLU A 227 -25.74 2.50 -4.28
C GLU A 227 -26.12 1.53 -3.14
N PRO A 228 -25.87 1.88 -1.87
CA PRO A 228 -26.37 1.12 -0.74
C PRO A 228 -27.89 1.22 -0.80
N SER A 229 -28.53 0.15 -1.26
CA SER A 229 -29.99 0.05 -1.21
C SER A 229 -30.41 0.14 0.26
N GLY A 230 -31.19 1.16 0.61
CA GLY A 230 -31.69 1.33 1.97
C GLY A 230 -32.51 0.12 2.42
N GLY A 231 -31.93 -0.71 3.29
CA GLY A 231 -32.67 -1.71 4.07
C GLY A 231 -31.97 -3.06 4.20
N ILE A 232 -31.27 -3.28 5.31
CA ILE A 232 -31.19 -4.62 5.90
C ILE A 232 -32.28 -4.67 6.97
N LYS A 233 -33.44 -5.23 6.62
CA LYS A 233 -34.39 -5.68 7.64
C LYS A 233 -33.99 -7.08 8.09
N LYS A 234 -33.71 -7.22 9.39
CA LYS A 234 -33.70 -8.50 10.08
C LYS A 234 -35.12 -8.76 10.62
N ASP A 235 -35.63 -9.97 10.39
CA ASP A 235 -36.57 -10.60 11.31
C ASP A 235 -35.80 -11.14 12.53
#